data_AF-H3HBM7-F1
#
_entry.id   AF-H3HBM7-F1
#
_cell.length_a   1.000
_cell.length_b   1.000
_cell.length_c   1.000
_cell.angle_alpha   90.00
_cell.angle_beta   90.00
_cell.angle_gamma   90.00
#
_symmetry.space_group_name_H-M   'P 1'
#
loop_
_entity.id
_entity.type
_entity.pdbx_description
1 polymer ?
#
loop_
_entity_poly.entity_id
_entity_poly.type
_entity_poly.pdbx_seq_one_letter_code
_entity_poly.pdbx_strand_id
1 'polypeptide(L)'
;MTAPTDAPPEAVRMWTRFLAPYYVCNAVALLMYAPIRFQRESEALQEKENFLNLPLEYEIFLLALGSWLLNYRKKATVDGAIALFFMYGKLAILASLYYLDITLFGWYAVVCLVLFAAVGQPKYEGPSKVVDLDPATVEKMIKKNSAAKKKGPPNSWLVFYYADWSDACVEHEPMLANLSLKYSSSSLKFGRVDVNKWSDLAAENRISVSTSSWQLPTFILFQDGKEAMRLPPIDDNGKVTKTILDRAGLVAVFKLQELKEGKPAAFKPKTS
;
A
#
# COMPACT_ATOMS: atom_id res chain seq x y z
N MET A 1 23.77 -4.40 30.65
CA MET A 1 22.54 -5.21 30.80
C MET A 1 21.35 -4.29 30.61
N THR A 2 20.86 -4.16 29.38
CA THR A 2 19.62 -3.46 29.07
C THR A 2 18.52 -4.50 28.95
N ALA A 3 17.46 -4.34 29.74
CA ALA A 3 16.34 -5.28 29.88
C ALA A 3 15.70 -5.63 28.51
N PRO A 4 15.14 -6.84 28.35
CA PRO A 4 14.29 -7.14 27.22
C PRO A 4 12.99 -6.34 27.38
N THR A 5 12.71 -5.46 26.43
CA THR A 5 11.42 -4.77 26.33
C THR A 5 10.36 -5.83 26.06
N ASP A 6 9.52 -6.12 27.05
CA ASP A 6 8.36 -7.02 26.92
C ASP A 6 7.38 -6.43 25.91
N ALA A 7 7.57 -6.77 24.64
CA ALA A 7 6.62 -6.45 23.59
C ALA A 7 5.29 -7.17 23.92
N PRO A 8 4.13 -6.48 23.88
CA PRO A 8 2.86 -7.10 24.17
C PRO A 8 2.59 -8.27 23.20
N PRO A 9 1.82 -9.29 23.62
CA PRO A 9 1.51 -10.46 22.80
C PRO A 9 1.02 -10.02 21.42
N GLU A 10 1.43 -10.72 20.34
CA GLU A 10 1.08 -10.33 18.97
C GLU A 10 -0.43 -10.12 18.77
N ALA A 11 -1.27 -10.87 19.51
CA ALA A 11 -2.71 -10.70 19.53
C ALA A 11 -3.16 -9.31 20.05
N VAL A 12 -2.58 -8.82 21.15
CA VAL A 12 -2.89 -7.49 21.71
C VAL A 12 -2.47 -6.39 20.75
N ARG A 13 -1.32 -6.59 20.08
CA ARG A 13 -0.78 -5.69 19.06
C ARG A 13 -1.66 -5.67 17.79
N MET A 14 -2.30 -6.78 17.46
CA MET A 14 -3.23 -6.88 16.33
C MET A 14 -4.53 -6.08 16.59
N TRP A 15 -5.10 -6.15 17.79
CA TRP A 15 -6.33 -5.41 18.13
C TRP A 15 -6.11 -3.92 18.32
N THR A 16 -5.02 -3.54 18.99
CA THR A 16 -4.65 -2.12 19.19
C THR A 16 -4.40 -1.38 17.87
N ARG A 17 -3.99 -2.09 16.81
CA ARG A 17 -3.88 -1.53 15.46
C ARG A 17 -5.22 -1.02 14.91
N PHE A 18 -6.33 -1.69 15.23
CA PHE A 18 -7.67 -1.26 14.81
C PHE A 18 -8.24 -0.12 15.67
N LEU A 19 -7.56 0.25 16.76
CA LEU A 19 -7.86 1.48 17.51
C LEU A 19 -7.10 2.70 16.95
N ALA A 20 -6.34 2.54 15.86
CA ALA A 20 -5.73 3.69 15.21
C ALA A 20 -6.81 4.73 14.84
N PRO A 21 -6.52 6.04 14.94
CA PRO A 21 -7.48 7.11 14.68
C PRO A 21 -8.23 6.94 13.36
N TYR A 22 -7.56 6.39 12.35
CA TYR A 22 -8.15 6.03 11.06
C TYR A 22 -9.41 5.18 11.20
N TYR A 23 -9.35 4.01 11.83
CA TYR A 23 -10.51 3.12 11.90
C TYR A 23 -11.62 3.70 12.78
N VAL A 24 -11.26 4.36 13.88
CA VAL A 24 -12.23 4.96 14.81
C VAL A 24 -13.00 6.10 14.14
N CYS A 25 -12.30 7.06 13.54
CA CYS A 25 -12.94 8.20 12.87
C CYS A 25 -13.79 7.76 11.67
N ASN A 26 -13.32 6.78 10.89
CA ASN A 26 -14.09 6.24 9.76
C ASN A 26 -15.33 5.47 10.23
N ALA A 27 -15.24 4.69 11.31
CA ALA A 27 -16.39 4.01 11.89
C ALA A 27 -17.44 4.99 12.43
N VAL A 28 -17.00 6.04 13.14
CA VAL A 28 -17.89 7.12 13.60
C VAL A 28 -18.57 7.81 12.43
N ALA A 29 -17.85 8.07 11.34
CA ALA A 29 -18.44 8.66 10.13
C ALA A 29 -19.51 7.78 9.48
N LEU A 30 -19.39 6.45 9.57
CA LEU A 30 -20.46 5.56 9.11
C LEU A 30 -21.66 5.55 10.07
N LEU A 31 -21.40 5.47 11.37
CA LEU A 31 -22.44 5.43 12.40
C LEU A 31 -23.23 6.73 12.50
N MET A 32 -22.65 7.86 12.08
CA MET A 32 -23.30 9.17 12.08
C MET A 32 -24.59 9.22 11.26
N TYR A 33 -24.75 8.32 10.27
CA TYR A 33 -25.96 8.26 9.46
C TYR A 33 -27.19 7.77 10.25
N ALA A 34 -27.02 6.86 11.21
CA ALA A 34 -28.13 6.30 11.98
C ALA A 34 -28.95 7.34 12.77
N PRO A 35 -28.34 8.26 13.57
CA PRO A 35 -29.11 9.29 14.26
C PRO A 35 -29.75 10.31 13.31
N ILE A 36 -29.09 10.62 12.18
CA ILE A 36 -29.65 11.53 11.16
C ILE A 36 -30.93 10.91 10.57
N ARG A 37 -30.89 9.62 10.25
CA ARG A 37 -32.02 8.89 9.69
C ARG A 37 -33.17 8.69 10.69
N PHE A 38 -32.86 8.56 11.99
CA PHE A 38 -33.87 8.46 13.04
C PHE A 38 -34.61 9.79 13.27
N GLN A 39 -33.94 10.93 13.08
CA GLN A 39 -34.52 12.26 13.26
C GLN A 39 -35.26 12.79 12.03
N ARG A 40 -34.92 12.29 10.84
CA ARG A 40 -35.49 12.76 9.58
C ARG A 40 -36.04 11.60 8.76
N GLU A 41 -37.33 11.67 8.52
CA GLU A 41 -38.01 10.83 7.55
C GLU A 41 -38.06 11.54 6.20
N SER A 42 -37.87 10.77 5.12
CA SER A 42 -38.03 11.25 3.76
C SER A 42 -38.79 10.19 2.98
N GLU A 43 -39.87 10.62 2.33
CA GLU A 43 -40.68 9.76 1.47
C GLU A 43 -39.86 9.26 0.27
N ALA A 44 -38.97 10.09 -0.29
CA ALA A 44 -38.12 9.74 -1.42
C ALA A 44 -37.17 8.54 -1.15
N LEU A 45 -36.74 8.35 0.11
CA LEU A 45 -35.92 7.19 0.48
C LEU A 45 -36.75 5.93 0.77
N GLN A 46 -38.04 6.09 1.06
CA GLN A 46 -38.99 5.02 1.36
C GLN A 46 -39.78 4.56 0.13
N GLU A 47 -39.78 5.35 -0.94
CA GLU A 47 -40.36 4.98 -2.23
C GLU A 47 -39.78 3.68 -2.77
N LYS A 48 -40.68 2.83 -3.27
CA LYS A 48 -40.40 1.46 -3.76
C LYS A 48 -40.64 1.35 -5.26
N GLU A 49 -40.25 2.36 -6.03
CA GLU A 49 -40.49 2.38 -7.47
C GLU A 49 -39.33 1.83 -8.31
N ASN A 50 -38.25 1.38 -7.65
CA ASN A 50 -37.01 0.97 -8.28
C ASN A 50 -36.90 -0.54 -8.54
N PHE A 51 -35.86 -0.95 -9.27
CA PHE A 51 -35.67 -2.26 -9.89
C PHE A 51 -35.83 -3.47 -8.95
N LEU A 52 -35.50 -3.34 -7.66
CA LEU A 52 -35.61 -4.44 -6.69
C LEU A 52 -36.91 -4.41 -5.86
N ASN A 53 -37.78 -3.42 -6.10
CA ASN A 53 -39.00 -3.16 -5.31
C ASN A 53 -38.71 -3.03 -3.80
N LEU A 54 -37.52 -2.51 -3.49
CA LEU A 54 -37.05 -2.21 -2.14
C LEU A 54 -37.03 -0.68 -1.95
N PRO A 55 -37.13 -0.19 -0.71
CA PRO A 55 -36.82 1.20 -0.41
C PRO A 55 -35.46 1.60 -1.00
N LEU A 56 -35.40 2.75 -1.67
CA LEU A 56 -34.20 3.27 -2.34
C LEU A 56 -32.97 3.25 -1.41
N GLU A 57 -33.17 3.52 -0.12
CA GLU A 57 -32.12 3.43 0.89
C GLU A 57 -31.46 2.05 0.95
N TYR A 58 -32.26 0.97 0.99
CA TYR A 58 -31.71 -0.39 1.03
C TYR A 58 -31.03 -0.75 -0.29
N GLU A 59 -31.53 -0.28 -1.43
CA GLU A 59 -30.87 -0.52 -2.72
C GLU A 59 -29.47 0.12 -2.75
N ILE A 60 -29.33 1.37 -2.29
CA ILE A 60 -28.03 2.07 -2.22
C ILE A 60 -27.05 1.28 -1.33
N PHE A 61 -27.47 0.88 -0.14
CA PHE A 61 -26.60 0.12 0.78
C PHE A 61 -26.29 -1.29 0.26
N LEU A 62 -27.24 -1.97 -0.41
CA LEU A 62 -27.02 -3.27 -1.02
C LEU A 62 -26.06 -3.18 -2.21
N LEU A 63 -26.16 -2.15 -3.05
CA LEU A 63 -25.23 -1.90 -4.15
C LEU A 63 -23.82 -1.61 -3.64
N ALA A 64 -23.70 -0.81 -2.58
CA ALA A 64 -22.42 -0.54 -1.94
C ALA A 64 -21.82 -1.82 -1.32
N LEU A 65 -22.62 -2.61 -0.61
CA LEU A 65 -22.21 -3.88 -0.03
C LEU A 65 -21.81 -4.90 -1.11
N GLY A 66 -22.59 -5.01 -2.19
CA GLY A 66 -22.28 -5.85 -3.34
C GLY A 66 -20.98 -5.44 -4.03
N SER A 67 -20.79 -4.13 -4.26
CA SER A 67 -19.56 -3.57 -4.82
C SER A 67 -18.34 -3.86 -3.94
N TRP A 68 -18.50 -3.77 -2.62
CA TRP A 68 -17.47 -4.19 -1.68
C TRP A 68 -17.21 -5.71 -1.75
N LEU A 69 -18.25 -6.56 -1.76
CA LEU A 69 -18.11 -8.02 -1.86
C LEU A 69 -17.42 -8.48 -3.15
N LEU A 70 -17.59 -7.77 -4.25
CA LEU A 70 -16.91 -8.07 -5.51
C LEU A 70 -15.43 -7.64 -5.52
N ASN A 71 -15.09 -6.61 -4.74
CA ASN A 71 -13.76 -6.02 -4.76
C ASN A 71 -12.89 -6.35 -3.54
N TYR A 72 -13.45 -6.82 -2.41
CA TYR A 72 -12.64 -7.19 -1.24
C TYR A 72 -11.67 -8.34 -1.56
N ARG A 73 -12.07 -9.28 -2.42
CA ARG A 73 -11.21 -10.39 -2.87
C ARG A 73 -10.00 -9.93 -3.67
N LYS A 74 -10.06 -8.72 -4.23
CA LYS A 74 -8.95 -8.12 -4.97
C LYS A 74 -7.94 -7.45 -4.04
N LYS A 75 -8.27 -7.24 -2.76
CA LYS A 75 -7.38 -6.68 -1.75
C LYS A 75 -6.60 -7.80 -1.09
N ALA A 76 -5.27 -7.66 -1.04
CA ALA A 76 -4.40 -8.68 -0.46
C ALA A 76 -4.31 -8.57 1.07
N THR A 77 -4.69 -7.43 1.64
CA THR A 77 -4.62 -7.14 3.07
C THR A 77 -5.99 -6.88 3.68
N VAL A 78 -6.12 -7.22 4.97
CA VAL A 78 -7.32 -6.94 5.77
C VAL A 78 -7.54 -5.43 5.88
N ASP A 79 -6.47 -4.64 5.99
CA ASP A 79 -6.55 -3.18 6.08
C ASP A 79 -7.09 -2.55 4.79
N GLY A 80 -6.63 -3.04 3.63
CA GLY A 80 -7.16 -2.61 2.34
C GLY A 80 -8.63 -2.98 2.16
N ALA A 81 -9.05 -4.15 2.66
CA ALA A 81 -10.46 -4.57 2.62
C ALA A 81 -11.35 -3.71 3.53
N ILE A 82 -10.88 -3.33 4.72
CA ILE A 82 -11.59 -2.45 5.66
C ILE A 82 -11.62 -1.01 5.13
N ALA A 83 -10.51 -0.50 4.58
CA ALA A 83 -10.49 0.82 3.95
C ALA A 83 -11.48 0.90 2.78
N LEU A 84 -11.57 -0.16 1.97
CA LEU A 84 -12.55 -0.26 0.89
C LEU A 84 -13.99 -0.32 1.42
N PHE A 85 -14.23 -0.99 2.55
CA PHE A 85 -15.52 -1.01 3.22
C PHE A 85 -15.93 0.41 3.65
N PHE A 86 -15.03 1.15 4.30
CA PHE A 86 -15.30 2.54 4.68
C PHE A 86 -15.55 3.44 3.47
N MET A 87 -14.81 3.26 2.38
CA MET A 87 -15.02 4.03 1.15
C MET A 87 -16.43 3.82 0.57
N TYR A 88 -16.83 2.56 0.34
CA TYR A 88 -18.17 2.25 -0.18
C TYR A 88 -19.28 2.67 0.79
N GLY A 89 -19.07 2.49 2.10
CA GLY A 89 -20.02 2.93 3.13
C GLY A 89 -20.23 4.44 3.13
N LYS A 90 -19.16 5.24 3.05
CA LYS A 90 -19.27 6.71 2.96
C LYS A 90 -19.95 7.16 1.67
N LEU A 91 -19.66 6.49 0.55
CA LEU A 91 -20.31 6.80 -0.72
C LEU A 91 -21.81 6.47 -0.67
N ALA A 92 -22.20 5.36 -0.04
CA ALA A 92 -23.60 5.02 0.21
C ALA A 92 -24.29 6.09 1.06
N ILE A 93 -23.66 6.53 2.15
CA ILE A 93 -24.21 7.59 3.02
C ILE A 93 -24.34 8.92 2.25
N LEU A 94 -23.34 9.30 1.43
CA LEU A 94 -23.43 10.48 0.57
C LEU A 94 -24.60 10.36 -0.42
N ALA A 95 -24.76 9.22 -1.08
CA ALA A 95 -25.89 8.98 -1.98
C ALA A 95 -27.23 9.08 -1.24
N SER A 96 -27.36 8.46 -0.06
CA SER A 96 -28.58 8.55 0.74
C SER A 96 -28.86 9.97 1.23
N LEU A 97 -27.84 10.73 1.67
CA LEU A 97 -27.98 12.12 2.11
C LEU A 97 -28.34 13.05 0.96
N TYR A 98 -27.91 12.79 -0.27
CA TYR A 98 -28.30 13.56 -1.44
C TYR A 98 -29.83 13.53 -1.65
N TYR A 99 -30.46 12.37 -1.45
CA TYR A 99 -31.93 12.22 -1.52
C TYR A 99 -32.66 12.64 -0.23
N LEU A 100 -31.96 12.78 0.90
CA LEU A 100 -32.53 13.23 2.17
C LEU A 100 -32.54 14.76 2.30
N ASP A 101 -31.37 15.39 2.19
CA ASP A 101 -31.16 16.85 2.29
C ASP A 101 -29.78 17.21 1.73
N ILE A 102 -29.77 18.06 0.69
CA ILE A 102 -28.56 18.54 0.02
C ILE A 102 -27.61 19.30 0.97
N THR A 103 -28.14 19.91 2.04
CA THR A 103 -27.35 20.64 3.05
C THR A 103 -26.55 19.67 3.91
N LEU A 104 -27.19 18.59 4.37
CA LEU A 104 -26.52 17.53 5.14
C LEU A 104 -25.51 16.77 4.29
N PHE A 105 -25.83 16.55 3.01
CA PHE A 105 -24.88 16.05 2.02
C PHE A 105 -23.61 16.91 1.97
N GLY A 106 -23.75 18.24 1.88
CA GLY A 106 -22.62 19.17 1.87
C GLY A 106 -21.75 19.07 3.12
N TRP A 107 -22.35 19.09 4.31
CA TRP A 107 -21.62 18.93 5.57
C TRP A 107 -20.90 17.58 5.68
N TYR A 108 -21.57 16.49 5.32
CA TYR A 108 -20.96 15.16 5.37
C TYR A 108 -19.83 15.01 4.34
N ALA A 109 -19.96 15.62 3.16
CA ALA A 109 -18.89 15.66 2.16
C ALA A 109 -17.64 16.39 2.70
N VAL A 110 -17.83 17.51 3.40
CA VAL A 110 -16.73 18.23 4.07
C VAL A 110 -16.07 17.34 5.13
N VAL A 111 -16.85 16.65 5.96
CA VAL A 111 -16.31 15.69 6.95
C VAL A 111 -15.51 14.58 6.26
N CYS A 112 -16.00 14.04 5.15
CA CYS A 112 -15.27 13.03 4.37
C CYS A 112 -13.94 13.55 3.84
N LEU A 113 -13.90 14.78 3.33
CA LEU A 113 -12.67 15.43 2.87
C LEU A 113 -11.69 15.68 4.01
N VAL A 114 -12.16 16.17 5.16
CA VAL A 114 -11.33 16.37 6.35
C VAL A 114 -10.76 15.05 6.83
N LEU A 115 -11.55 13.97 6.88
CA LEU A 115 -11.06 12.64 7.25
C LEU A 115 -10.01 12.13 6.27
N PHE A 116 -10.21 12.34 4.97
CA PHE A 116 -9.23 11.96 3.95
C PHE A 116 -7.91 12.72 4.10
N ALA A 117 -7.96 14.02 4.39
CA ALA A 117 -6.77 14.86 4.52
C ALA A 117 -6.05 14.68 5.87
N ALA A 118 -6.79 14.55 6.96
CA ALA A 118 -6.26 14.53 8.32
C ALA A 118 -5.89 13.12 8.81
N VAL A 119 -6.55 12.08 8.27
CA VAL A 119 -6.41 10.71 8.78
C VAL A 119 -6.08 9.76 7.64
N GLY A 120 -4.78 9.60 7.36
CA GLY A 120 -4.27 8.64 6.40
C GLY A 120 -4.35 7.18 6.90
N GLN A 121 -4.26 6.23 5.98
CA GLN A 121 -4.16 4.81 6.34
C GLN A 121 -2.94 4.57 7.24
N PRO A 122 -3.06 3.74 8.29
CA PRO A 122 -1.94 3.46 9.17
C PRO A 122 -0.84 2.69 8.42
N LYS A 123 0.40 3.17 8.56
CA LYS A 123 1.57 2.52 7.97
C LYS A 123 1.98 1.29 8.76
N TYR A 124 2.76 0.40 8.16
CA TYR A 124 3.24 -0.78 8.86
C TYR A 124 4.35 -0.42 9.86
N GLU A 125 4.06 -0.48 11.16
CA GLU A 125 5.00 -0.21 12.26
C GLU A 125 5.55 -1.51 12.90
N GLY A 126 5.87 -2.51 12.07
CA GLY A 126 6.42 -3.78 12.56
C GLY A 126 7.93 -3.91 12.54
N PRO A 127 8.46 -4.97 13.19
CA PRO A 127 9.88 -5.24 13.16
C PRO A 127 10.30 -5.40 11.69
N SER A 128 11.24 -4.57 11.25
CA SER A 128 11.77 -4.61 9.90
C SER A 128 13.27 -4.34 9.93
N LYS A 129 14.00 -4.94 8.99
CA LYS A 129 15.43 -4.65 8.74
C LYS A 129 15.59 -3.80 7.47
N VAL A 130 14.54 -3.06 7.10
CA VAL A 130 14.53 -2.20 5.93
C VAL A 130 15.12 -0.86 6.32
N VAL A 131 16.10 -0.38 5.56
CA VAL A 131 16.76 0.91 5.80
C VAL A 131 16.12 1.98 4.92
N ASP A 132 15.78 3.12 5.50
CA ASP A 132 15.39 4.31 4.72
C ASP A 132 16.61 4.85 3.96
N LEU A 133 16.49 4.91 2.63
CA LEU A 133 17.57 5.30 1.74
C LEU A 133 17.35 6.72 1.22
N ASP A 134 18.29 7.59 1.56
CA ASP A 134 18.42 8.93 0.98
C ASP A 134 19.27 8.90 -0.30
N PRO A 135 19.13 9.89 -1.21
CA PRO A 135 19.92 9.98 -2.43
C PRO A 135 21.43 9.87 -2.20
N ALA A 136 21.94 10.53 -1.16
CA ALA A 136 23.34 10.46 -0.79
C ALA A 136 23.78 9.04 -0.36
N THR A 137 22.89 8.26 0.25
CA THR A 137 23.14 6.88 0.67
C THR A 137 23.08 5.94 -0.53
N VAL A 138 22.14 6.15 -1.46
CA VAL A 138 22.05 5.41 -2.73
C VAL A 138 23.29 5.66 -3.59
N GLU A 139 23.73 6.90 -3.75
CA GLU A 139 24.96 7.22 -4.47
C GLU A 139 26.20 6.59 -3.82
N LYS A 140 26.30 6.63 -2.49
CA LYS A 140 27.40 5.97 -1.77
C LYS A 140 27.36 4.47 -1.99
N MET A 141 26.18 3.86 -2.03
CA MET A 141 26.02 2.44 -2.30
C MET A 141 26.46 2.07 -3.72
N ILE A 142 26.19 2.93 -4.70
CA ILE A 142 26.60 2.75 -6.10
C ILE A 142 28.12 2.98 -6.27
N LYS A 143 28.65 4.10 -5.74
CA LYS A 143 30.05 4.53 -5.89
C LYS A 143 31.04 3.69 -5.05
N LYS A 144 30.73 3.39 -3.78
CA LYS A 144 31.62 2.66 -2.86
C LYS A 144 31.86 1.22 -3.34
N ASN A 145 30.89 0.62 -4.00
CA ASN A 145 30.97 -0.76 -4.51
C ASN A 145 31.61 -0.84 -5.91
N SER A 146 31.53 0.22 -6.73
CA SER A 146 32.21 0.29 -8.03
C SER A 146 33.74 0.31 -7.90
N ALA A 147 34.27 0.93 -6.82
CA ALA A 147 35.70 1.03 -6.55
C ALA A 147 36.28 -0.17 -5.77
N ALA A 148 35.45 -0.87 -4.99
CA ALA A 148 35.87 -1.99 -4.15
C ALA A 148 35.65 -3.34 -4.85
N LYS A 149 36.34 -3.55 -5.97
CA LYS A 149 36.49 -4.87 -6.62
C LYS A 149 37.39 -5.78 -5.76
N LYS A 150 37.01 -6.08 -4.50
CA LYS A 150 37.82 -6.88 -3.55
C LYS A 150 36.98 -7.93 -2.82
N LYS A 151 37.25 -9.20 -3.14
CA LYS A 151 37.18 -10.43 -2.32
C LYS A 151 36.20 -10.40 -1.11
N GLY A 152 34.92 -10.15 -1.36
CA GLY A 152 33.85 -10.27 -0.36
C GLY A 152 32.58 -10.81 -1.03
N PRO A 153 31.57 -11.26 -0.25
CA PRO A 153 30.29 -11.67 -0.82
C PRO A 153 29.64 -10.48 -1.57
N PRO A 154 28.91 -10.73 -2.67
CA PRO A 154 28.32 -9.67 -3.50
C PRO A 154 27.40 -8.78 -2.65
N ASN A 155 27.58 -7.47 -2.70
CA ASN A 155 26.80 -6.52 -1.91
C ASN A 155 25.50 -6.21 -2.66
N SER A 156 24.49 -7.05 -2.46
CA SER A 156 23.19 -6.98 -3.11
C SER A 156 22.22 -6.16 -2.27
N TRP A 157 21.49 -5.25 -2.90
CA TRP A 157 20.48 -4.43 -2.24
C TRP A 157 19.16 -4.50 -3.00
N LEU A 158 18.11 -4.93 -2.31
CA LEU A 158 16.76 -4.82 -2.82
C LEU A 158 16.16 -3.51 -2.33
N VAL A 159 15.90 -2.59 -3.26
CA VAL A 159 15.35 -1.27 -2.99
C VAL A 159 13.89 -1.23 -3.40
N PHE A 160 13.04 -0.81 -2.46
CA PHE A 160 11.61 -0.62 -2.64
C PHE A 160 11.29 0.86 -2.81
N TYR A 161 10.84 1.24 -4.00
CA TYR A 161 10.38 2.58 -4.31
C TYR A 161 8.88 2.66 -4.09
N TYR A 162 8.49 3.57 -3.19
CA TYR A 162 7.11 3.64 -2.70
C TYR A 162 6.63 5.07 -2.60
N ALA A 163 5.31 5.22 -2.62
CA ALA A 163 4.63 6.48 -2.38
C ALA A 163 3.51 6.28 -1.35
N ASP A 164 3.42 7.19 -0.40
CA ASP A 164 2.46 7.11 0.72
C ASP A 164 0.99 7.14 0.31
N TRP A 165 0.67 7.79 -0.81
CA TRP A 165 -0.70 7.85 -1.35
C TRP A 165 -1.10 6.57 -2.11
N SER A 166 -0.15 5.67 -2.40
CA SER A 166 -0.42 4.46 -3.17
C SER A 166 -0.82 3.33 -2.24
N ASP A 167 -2.11 2.98 -2.25
CA ASP A 167 -2.64 1.82 -1.51
C ASP A 167 -1.82 0.55 -1.77
N ALA A 168 -1.43 0.30 -3.02
CA ALA A 168 -0.62 -0.86 -3.37
C ALA A 168 0.72 -0.86 -2.61
N CYS A 169 1.38 0.29 -2.46
CA CYS A 169 2.62 0.38 -1.70
C CYS A 169 2.41 0.04 -0.22
N VAL A 170 1.36 0.59 0.40
CA VAL A 170 1.00 0.34 1.80
C VAL A 170 0.68 -1.15 2.02
N GLU A 171 -0.03 -1.77 1.09
CA GLU A 171 -0.35 -3.21 1.14
C GLU A 171 0.90 -4.10 1.03
N HIS A 172 1.96 -3.65 0.36
CA HIS A 172 3.20 -4.41 0.17
C HIS A 172 4.26 -4.18 1.28
N GLU A 173 4.13 -3.15 2.13
CA GLU A 173 5.07 -2.91 3.23
C GLU A 173 5.22 -4.09 4.21
N PRO A 174 4.14 -4.73 4.70
CA PRO A 174 4.26 -5.86 5.63
C PRO A 174 4.96 -7.07 4.97
N MET A 175 4.74 -7.26 3.67
CA MET A 175 5.40 -8.32 2.91
C MET A 175 6.90 -8.06 2.83
N LEU A 176 7.30 -6.83 2.52
CA LEU A 176 8.70 -6.41 2.46
C LEU A 176 9.38 -6.53 3.83
N ALA A 177 8.73 -6.09 4.90
CA ALA A 177 9.26 -6.21 6.25
C ALA A 177 9.55 -7.69 6.59
N ASN A 178 8.61 -8.58 6.31
CA ASN A 178 8.78 -10.02 6.51
C ASN A 178 9.89 -10.62 5.64
N LEU A 179 10.07 -10.16 4.40
CA LEU A 179 11.19 -10.58 3.55
C LEU A 179 12.53 -10.08 4.11
N SER A 180 12.58 -8.83 4.58
CA SER A 180 13.78 -8.25 5.18
C SER A 180 14.25 -9.02 6.41
N LEU A 181 13.32 -9.43 7.29
CA LEU A 181 13.67 -10.21 8.48
C LEU A 181 14.24 -11.59 8.13
N LYS A 182 13.69 -12.24 7.09
CA LYS A 182 14.05 -13.62 6.71
C LYS A 182 15.32 -13.71 5.86
N TYR A 183 15.52 -12.75 4.96
CA TYR A 183 16.56 -12.80 3.92
C TYR A 183 17.70 -11.79 4.11
N SER A 184 17.59 -10.85 5.05
CA SER A 184 18.69 -9.93 5.33
C SER A 184 19.92 -10.68 5.85
N SER A 185 21.06 -10.43 5.22
CA SER A 185 22.37 -10.99 5.53
C SER A 185 23.47 -9.94 5.29
N SER A 186 24.73 -10.32 5.46
CA SER A 186 25.87 -9.46 5.09
C SER A 186 25.95 -9.23 3.57
N SER A 187 25.41 -10.16 2.76
CA SER A 187 25.38 -10.10 1.30
C SER A 187 24.11 -9.44 0.75
N LEU A 188 22.96 -9.54 1.42
CA LEU A 188 21.69 -8.98 0.97
C LEU A 188 21.10 -8.02 1.99
N LYS A 189 20.90 -6.77 1.57
CA LYS A 189 20.25 -5.71 2.35
C LYS A 189 18.96 -5.25 1.69
N PHE A 190 18.06 -4.71 2.51
CA PHE A 190 16.77 -4.19 2.06
C PHE A 190 16.72 -2.70 2.36
N GLY A 191 16.29 -1.92 1.37
CA GLY A 191 16.10 -0.49 1.52
C GLY A 191 14.75 -0.06 0.99
N ARG A 192 14.27 1.10 1.44
CA ARG A 192 13.10 1.77 0.88
C ARG A 192 13.40 3.23 0.57
N VAL A 193 12.78 3.74 -0.49
CA VAL A 193 12.91 5.12 -0.95
C VAL A 193 11.51 5.69 -1.17
N ASP A 194 11.25 6.83 -0.54
CA ASP A 194 10.04 7.62 -0.75
C ASP A 194 10.20 8.45 -2.03
N VAL A 195 9.46 8.08 -3.09
CA VAL A 195 9.54 8.78 -4.39
C VAL A 195 8.86 10.14 -4.39
N ASN A 196 7.99 10.43 -3.40
CA ASN A 196 7.39 11.77 -3.27
C ASN A 196 8.40 12.75 -2.68
N LYS A 197 9.27 12.29 -1.78
CA LYS A 197 10.35 13.12 -1.21
C LYS A 197 11.52 13.28 -2.17
N TRP A 198 11.85 12.21 -2.90
CA TRP A 198 13.03 12.13 -3.76
C TRP A 198 12.64 11.86 -5.22
N SER A 199 11.92 12.80 -5.83
CA SER A 199 11.46 12.70 -7.22
C SER A 199 12.59 12.62 -8.23
N ASP A 200 13.72 13.29 -7.96
CA ASP A 200 14.91 13.25 -8.82
C ASP A 200 15.46 11.83 -8.96
N LEU A 201 15.52 11.11 -7.83
CA LEU A 201 16.01 9.74 -7.80
C LEU A 201 15.03 8.76 -8.47
N ALA A 202 13.73 9.05 -8.41
CA ALA A 202 12.73 8.32 -9.19
C ALA A 202 12.94 8.54 -10.70
N ALA A 203 13.17 9.79 -11.12
CA ALA A 203 13.43 10.12 -12.52
C ALA A 203 14.72 9.46 -13.06
N GLU A 204 15.80 9.47 -12.29
CA GLU A 204 17.06 8.78 -12.63
C GLU A 204 16.86 7.28 -12.86
N ASN A 205 16.01 6.64 -12.04
CA ASN A 205 15.68 5.23 -12.17
C ASN A 205 14.52 4.96 -13.15
N ARG A 206 14.07 5.97 -13.91
CA ARG A 206 12.95 5.87 -14.87
C ARG A 206 11.64 5.39 -14.22
N ILE A 207 11.37 5.87 -13.02
CA ILE A 207 10.16 5.60 -12.25
C ILE A 207 9.25 6.83 -12.35
N SER A 208 8.13 6.67 -13.03
CA SER A 208 7.00 7.58 -13.05
C SER A 208 6.21 7.46 -11.75
N VAL A 209 6.04 8.59 -11.08
CA VAL A 209 5.25 8.74 -9.85
C VAL A 209 3.77 9.00 -10.14
N SER A 210 3.35 9.02 -11.42
CA SER A 210 1.95 9.25 -11.77
C SER A 210 1.04 8.11 -11.29
N THR A 211 -0.14 8.46 -10.77
CA THR A 211 -1.21 7.53 -10.34
C THR A 211 -1.65 6.58 -11.46
N SER A 212 -1.54 7.01 -12.73
CA SER A 212 -1.94 6.23 -13.91
C SER A 212 -0.82 5.34 -14.48
N SER A 213 0.40 5.42 -13.94
CA SER A 213 1.57 4.77 -14.56
C SER A 213 1.71 3.28 -14.24
N TRP A 214 0.98 2.76 -13.26
CA TRP A 214 1.06 1.37 -12.79
C TRP A 214 2.49 0.89 -12.45
N GLN A 215 3.44 1.81 -12.25
CA GLN A 215 4.83 1.48 -11.92
C GLN A 215 5.06 1.30 -10.42
N LEU A 216 4.20 1.89 -9.59
CA LEU A 216 4.29 1.79 -8.14
C LEU A 216 3.43 0.63 -7.60
N PRO A 217 3.95 -0.16 -6.66
CA PRO A 217 5.32 -0.11 -6.13
C PRO A 217 6.36 -0.67 -7.11
N THR A 218 7.58 -0.13 -7.07
CA THR A 218 8.72 -0.66 -7.84
C THR A 218 9.75 -1.31 -6.91
N PHE A 219 10.19 -2.50 -7.24
CA PHE A 219 11.32 -3.19 -6.62
C PHE A 219 12.49 -3.23 -7.59
N ILE A 220 13.64 -2.73 -7.18
CA ILE A 220 14.88 -2.78 -7.98
C ILE A 220 15.95 -3.49 -7.17
N LEU A 221 16.55 -4.51 -7.75
CA LEU A 221 17.71 -5.19 -7.19
C LEU A 221 18.98 -4.59 -7.79
N PHE A 222 19.82 -4.04 -6.93
CA PHE A 222 21.15 -3.57 -7.27
C PHE A 222 22.20 -4.59 -6.84
N GLN A 223 23.09 -4.96 -7.77
CA GLN A 223 24.28 -5.78 -7.50
C GLN A 223 25.50 -4.98 -7.90
N ASP A 224 26.44 -4.80 -6.97
CA ASP A 224 27.70 -4.07 -7.19
C ASP A 224 27.51 -2.68 -7.82
N GLY A 225 26.43 -1.99 -7.43
CA GLY A 225 26.10 -0.65 -7.92
C GLY A 225 25.43 -0.59 -9.30
N LYS A 226 25.11 -1.75 -9.91
CA LYS A 226 24.35 -1.82 -11.17
C LYS A 226 22.97 -2.41 -10.92
N GLU A 227 21.99 -1.92 -11.66
CA GLU A 227 20.66 -2.51 -11.70
C GLU A 227 20.74 -3.90 -12.35
N ALA A 228 20.35 -4.93 -11.61
CA ALA A 228 20.36 -6.32 -12.06
C ALA A 228 18.97 -6.78 -12.54
N MET A 229 17.92 -6.35 -11.83
CA MET A 229 16.53 -6.72 -12.12
C MET A 229 15.58 -5.68 -11.53
N ARG A 230 14.46 -5.41 -12.21
CA ARG A 230 13.36 -4.60 -11.69
C ARG A 230 12.00 -5.27 -11.86
N LEU A 231 11.08 -4.95 -10.96
CA LEU A 231 9.65 -5.25 -11.07
C LEU A 231 8.84 -4.02 -10.66
N PRO A 232 7.77 -3.66 -11.39
CA PRO A 232 7.33 -4.22 -12.67
C PRO A 232 8.37 -4.02 -13.80
N PRO A 233 8.43 -4.93 -14.79
CA PRO A 233 9.32 -4.77 -15.93
C PRO A 233 8.82 -3.64 -16.84
N ILE A 234 9.77 -2.88 -17.37
CA ILE A 234 9.54 -1.84 -18.37
C ILE A 234 10.00 -2.41 -19.71
N ASP A 235 9.12 -2.38 -20.71
CA ASP A 235 9.43 -2.75 -22.09
C ASP A 235 10.32 -1.69 -22.76
N ASP A 236 10.99 -2.01 -23.86
CA ASP A 236 11.86 -1.07 -24.59
C ASP A 236 11.10 0.18 -25.08
N ASN A 237 9.78 0.05 -25.25
CA ASN A 237 8.86 1.15 -25.57
C ASN A 237 8.43 1.99 -24.36
N GLY A 238 9.00 1.76 -23.17
CA GLY A 238 8.62 2.42 -21.91
C GLY A 238 7.29 1.93 -21.33
N LYS A 239 6.65 0.91 -21.93
CA LYS A 239 5.37 0.36 -21.47
C LYS A 239 5.58 -0.54 -20.26
N VAL A 240 4.76 -0.33 -19.25
CA VAL A 240 4.84 -1.05 -17.97
C VAL A 240 3.90 -2.23 -18.02
N THR A 241 4.44 -3.44 -17.83
CA THR A 241 3.60 -4.63 -17.75
C THR A 241 3.10 -4.80 -16.33
N LYS A 242 1.79 -4.68 -16.13
CA LYS A 242 1.15 -4.91 -14.83
C LYS A 242 1.54 -6.29 -14.32
N THR A 243 2.25 -6.32 -13.20
CA THR A 243 2.76 -7.54 -12.58
C THR A 243 2.12 -7.70 -11.22
N ILE A 244 1.62 -8.91 -10.93
CA ILE A 244 1.16 -9.25 -9.59
C ILE A 244 2.41 -9.49 -8.74
N LEU A 245 2.59 -8.68 -7.71
CA LEU A 245 3.75 -8.73 -6.82
C LEU A 245 3.42 -9.60 -5.61
N ASP A 246 3.50 -10.91 -5.77
CA ASP A 246 3.28 -11.84 -4.67
C ASP A 246 4.60 -12.19 -3.95
N ARG A 247 4.49 -12.68 -2.71
CA ARG A 247 5.67 -13.02 -1.92
C ARG A 247 6.51 -14.11 -2.56
N ALA A 248 5.87 -15.14 -3.13
CA ALA A 248 6.57 -16.26 -3.75
C ALA A 248 7.22 -15.82 -5.07
N GLY A 249 6.52 -15.02 -5.87
CA GLY A 249 7.07 -14.41 -7.08
C GLY A 249 8.26 -13.50 -6.80
N LEU A 250 8.22 -12.65 -5.77
CA LEU A 250 9.39 -11.83 -5.40
C LEU A 250 10.60 -12.70 -5.01
N VAL A 251 10.39 -13.75 -4.21
CA VAL A 251 11.47 -14.67 -3.81
C VAL A 251 12.05 -15.41 -5.02
N ALA A 252 11.20 -15.89 -5.93
CA ALA A 252 11.60 -16.64 -7.11
C ALA A 252 12.28 -15.74 -8.16
N VAL A 253 11.68 -14.59 -8.47
CA VAL A 253 12.18 -13.66 -9.49
C VAL A 253 13.49 -13.02 -9.08
N PHE A 254 13.62 -12.58 -7.83
CA PHE A 254 14.88 -11.98 -7.33
C PHE A 254 15.87 -13.02 -6.78
N LYS A 255 15.51 -14.31 -6.75
CA LYS A 255 16.35 -15.39 -6.22
C LYS A 255 16.93 -15.07 -4.84
N LEU A 256 16.10 -14.55 -3.93
CA LEU A 256 16.52 -14.02 -2.63
C LEU A 256 17.28 -15.05 -1.77
N GLN A 257 16.99 -16.34 -1.96
CA GLN A 257 17.70 -17.43 -1.28
C GLN A 257 19.18 -17.51 -1.72
N GLU A 258 19.45 -17.44 -3.02
CA GLU A 258 20.81 -17.49 -3.57
C GLU A 258 21.63 -16.27 -3.15
N LEU A 259 20.99 -15.08 -3.14
CA LEU A 259 21.62 -13.84 -2.71
C LEU A 259 21.95 -13.84 -1.22
N LYS A 260 21.08 -14.42 -0.39
CA LYS A 260 21.36 -14.62 1.04
C LYS A 260 22.59 -15.49 1.27
N GLU A 261 22.80 -16.51 0.44
CA GLU A 261 23.96 -17.40 0.46
C GLU A 261 25.23 -16.76 -0.14
N GLY A 262 25.12 -15.55 -0.70
CA GLY A 262 26.24 -14.83 -1.31
C GLY A 262 26.60 -15.31 -2.72
N LYS A 263 25.69 -16.02 -3.40
CA LYS A 263 25.88 -16.37 -4.82
C LYS A 263 25.43 -15.20 -5.70
N PRO A 264 26.23 -14.78 -6.69
CA PRO A 264 25.78 -13.78 -7.65
C PRO A 264 24.65 -14.39 -8.50
N ALA A 265 23.44 -13.90 -8.33
CA ALA A 265 22.33 -14.31 -9.18
C ALA A 265 22.50 -13.64 -10.55
N ALA A 266 22.83 -14.43 -11.57
CA ALA A 266 22.79 -13.97 -12.95
C ALA A 266 21.31 -13.88 -13.39
N PHE A 267 20.86 -12.67 -13.67
CA PHE A 267 19.57 -12.44 -14.32
C PHE A 267 19.82 -12.39 -15.82
N LYS A 268 19.11 -13.22 -16.59
CA LYS A 268 19.16 -13.12 -18.05
C LYS A 268 18.51 -11.77 -18.42
N PRO A 269 19.14 -10.93 -19.25
CA PRO A 269 18.43 -9.79 -19.83
C PRO A 269 17.21 -10.35 -20.56
N LYS A 270 16.03 -9.77 -20.32
CA LYS A 270 14.86 -10.09 -21.13
C LYS A 270 15.19 -9.63 -22.55
N THR A 271 15.46 -10.58 -23.43
CA THR A 271 15.36 -10.37 -24.87
C THR A 271 13.93 -9.93 -25.17
N SER A 272 13.85 -8.84 -25.92
CA SER A 272 12.66 -8.23 -26.55
C SER A 272 11.62 -9.21 -27.05
#